data_AF-G9XE35-F1
#
_entry.id   AF-G9XE35-F1
#
_cell.length_a   1.000
_cell.length_b   1.000
_cell.length_c   1.000
_cell.angle_alpha   90.00
_cell.angle_beta   90.00
_cell.angle_gamma   90.00
#
_symmetry.space_group_name_H-M   'P 1'
#
loop_
_entity.id
_entity.type
_entity.pdbx_description
1 polymer ?
#
loop_
_entity_poly.entity_id
_entity_poly.type
_entity_poly.pdbx_seq_one_letter_code
_entity_poly.pdbx_strand_id
1 'polypeptide(L)'
;MNSRKLINPMSYKKLCYELSNQILQNIKLQNVKDILVLGTEEFMYPALFTAHEIEKNDKNVKFHATTRSPIQVSNTSDYPLHTRYEISSLYDENRITYIYDLKKYDMVIIITDSKNQKNSYTELVNALISCTNDNIIIFRWC
;
A
#
# COMPACT_ATOMS: atom_id res chain seq x y z
N MET A 1 -5.86 -16.19 -4.13
CA MET A 1 -4.96 -16.92 -5.09
C MET A 1 -3.52 -16.94 -4.54
N ASN A 2 -2.69 -18.00 -4.72
CA ASN A 2 -1.35 -18.09 -4.07
C ASN A 2 -0.22 -17.63 -5.02
N SER A 3 0.32 -16.43 -4.78
CA SER A 3 1.42 -15.81 -5.55
C SER A 3 2.77 -16.55 -5.44
N ARG A 4 2.92 -17.53 -4.54
CA ARG A 4 4.15 -18.34 -4.33
C ARG A 4 4.22 -19.61 -5.18
N LYS A 5 3.21 -19.89 -6.01
CA LYS A 5 3.27 -20.97 -7.03
C LYS A 5 3.72 -20.38 -8.36
N LEU A 6 4.39 -21.17 -9.20
CA LEU A 6 4.79 -20.76 -10.54
C LEU A 6 3.54 -20.44 -11.36
N ILE A 7 3.18 -19.15 -11.43
CA ILE A 7 2.05 -18.66 -12.21
C ILE A 7 2.63 -18.13 -13.52
N ASN A 8 1.96 -18.45 -14.64
CA ASN A 8 2.27 -17.85 -15.92
C ASN A 8 2.22 -16.30 -15.77
N PRO A 9 3.29 -15.56 -16.09
CA PRO A 9 3.34 -14.11 -15.90
C PRO A 9 2.18 -13.36 -16.57
N MET A 10 1.71 -13.84 -17.72
CA MET A 10 0.57 -13.26 -18.43
C MET A 10 -0.73 -13.44 -17.66
N SER A 11 -0.93 -14.63 -17.06
CA SER A 11 -2.08 -14.88 -16.20
C SER A 11 -2.04 -14.00 -14.96
N TYR A 12 -0.87 -13.81 -14.35
CA TYR A 12 -0.74 -12.94 -13.17
C TYR A 12 -0.99 -11.46 -13.50
N LYS A 13 -0.48 -10.97 -14.64
CA LYS A 13 -0.76 -9.62 -15.12
C LYS A 13 -2.25 -9.42 -15.37
N LYS A 14 -2.94 -10.38 -15.99
CA LYS A 14 -4.39 -10.34 -16.22
C LYS A 14 -5.15 -10.20 -14.90
N LEU A 15 -4.77 -10.96 -13.88
CA LEU A 15 -5.37 -10.90 -12.56
C LEU A 15 -5.15 -9.55 -11.87
N CYS A 16 -3.96 -8.95 -12.00
CA CYS A 16 -3.69 -7.62 -11.48
C CYS A 16 -4.55 -6.55 -12.19
N TYR A 17 -4.77 -6.71 -13.49
CA TYR A 17 -5.68 -5.85 -14.26
C TYR A 17 -7.15 -6.00 -13.85
N GLU A 18 -7.59 -7.23 -13.56
CA GLU A 18 -8.93 -7.47 -13.01
C GLU A 18 -9.10 -6.84 -11.63
N LEU A 19 -8.11 -6.98 -10.74
CA LEU A 19 -8.10 -6.31 -9.44
C LEU A 19 -8.17 -4.79 -9.58
N SER A 20 -7.32 -4.19 -10.43
CA SER A 20 -7.30 -2.73 -10.59
C SER A 20 -8.63 -2.20 -11.11
N ASN A 21 -9.27 -2.91 -12.05
CA ASN A 21 -10.61 -2.55 -12.53
C ASN A 21 -11.66 -2.65 -11.43
N GLN A 22 -11.62 -3.70 -10.61
CA GLN A 22 -12.53 -3.84 -9.46
C GLN A 22 -12.35 -2.67 -8.49
N ILE A 23 -11.10 -2.29 -8.17
CA ILE A 23 -10.81 -1.16 -7.29
C ILE A 23 -11.33 0.15 -7.90
N LEU A 24 -11.02 0.44 -9.16
CA LEU A 24 -11.46 1.65 -9.87
C LEU A 24 -12.98 1.78 -9.93
N GLN A 25 -13.72 0.68 -10.03
CA GLN A 25 -15.18 0.66 -9.99
C GLN A 25 -15.76 0.96 -8.60
N ASN A 26 -15.01 0.70 -7.53
CA ASN A 26 -15.46 0.84 -6.14
C ASN A 26 -14.99 2.14 -5.47
N ILE A 27 -14.13 2.92 -6.12
CA ILE A 27 -13.65 4.21 -5.60
C ILE A 27 -14.20 5.37 -6.43
N LYS A 28 -14.31 6.54 -5.80
CA LYS A 28 -14.68 7.80 -6.48
C LYS A 28 -13.44 8.67 -6.61
N LEU A 29 -12.99 8.87 -7.84
CA LEU A 29 -11.82 9.69 -8.16
C LEU A 29 -12.16 11.18 -8.39
N GLN A 30 -13.43 11.57 -8.24
CA GLN A 30 -13.85 12.95 -8.39
C GLN A 30 -13.35 13.79 -7.20
N ASN A 31 -12.74 14.95 -7.49
CA ASN A 31 -12.12 15.85 -6.52
C ASN A 31 -10.96 15.24 -5.70
N VAL A 32 -10.42 14.10 -6.14
CA VAL A 32 -9.21 13.48 -5.58
C VAL A 32 -8.05 13.75 -6.55
N LYS A 33 -6.93 14.26 -6.05
CA LYS A 33 -5.73 14.55 -6.86
C LYS A 33 -4.52 13.74 -6.41
N ASP A 34 -4.22 13.75 -5.11
CA ASP A 34 -3.04 13.09 -4.53
C ASP A 34 -3.45 11.76 -3.88
N ILE A 35 -2.96 10.65 -4.40
CA ILE A 35 -3.37 9.29 -3.99
C ILE A 35 -2.14 8.50 -3.55
N LEU A 36 -2.23 7.84 -2.40
CA LEU A 36 -1.29 6.80 -1.99
C LEU A 36 -1.89 5.42 -2.25
N VAL A 37 -1.17 4.58 -2.96
CA VAL A 37 -1.46 3.14 -3.04
C VAL A 37 -0.39 2.38 -2.25
N LEU A 38 -0.82 1.57 -1.30
CA LEU A 38 0.05 0.94 -0.32
C LEU A 38 -0.10 -0.59 -0.36
N GLY A 39 0.98 -1.28 -0.75
CA GLY A 39 1.09 -2.74 -0.69
C GLY A 39 1.64 -3.22 0.66
N THR A 40 1.57 -4.52 0.92
CA THR A 40 2.03 -5.10 2.19
C THR A 40 3.11 -6.15 1.95
N GLU A 41 4.29 -5.97 2.53
CA GLU A 41 5.46 -6.85 2.39
C GLU A 41 5.66 -7.32 0.93
N GLU A 42 5.72 -8.63 0.67
CA GLU A 42 5.92 -9.18 -0.68
C GLU A 42 4.69 -9.04 -1.60
N PHE A 43 3.53 -8.63 -1.09
CA PHE A 43 2.33 -8.34 -1.88
C PHE A 43 2.36 -6.94 -2.51
N MET A 44 3.53 -6.53 -2.99
CA MET A 44 3.77 -5.19 -3.52
C MET A 44 3.34 -5.02 -4.97
N TYR A 45 3.50 -6.06 -5.82
CA TYR A 45 3.26 -5.93 -7.26
C TYR A 45 1.80 -5.64 -7.65
N PRO A 46 0.78 -6.29 -7.05
CA PRO A 46 -0.63 -5.96 -7.33
C PRO A 46 -0.98 -4.51 -7.00
N ALA A 47 -0.42 -4.03 -5.89
CA ALA A 47 -0.63 -2.68 -5.43
C ALA A 47 0.07 -1.66 -6.35
N LEU A 48 1.32 -1.94 -6.76
CA LEU A 48 2.05 -1.13 -7.74
C LEU A 48 1.34 -1.09 -9.10
N PHE A 49 0.83 -2.24 -9.57
CA PHE A 49 0.07 -2.31 -10.82
C PHE A 49 -1.20 -1.46 -10.73
N THR A 50 -1.93 -1.56 -9.62
CA THR A 50 -3.15 -0.75 -9.40
C THR A 50 -2.82 0.74 -9.32
N ALA A 51 -1.71 1.12 -8.69
CA ALA A 51 -1.22 2.49 -8.67
C ALA A 51 -1.02 3.05 -10.08
N HIS A 52 -0.39 2.26 -10.96
CA HIS A 52 -0.21 2.62 -12.36
C HIS A 52 -1.53 2.77 -13.12
N GLU A 53 -2.51 1.89 -12.90
CA GLU A 53 -3.83 2.03 -13.55
C GLU A 53 -4.61 3.25 -13.05
N ILE A 54 -4.48 3.62 -11.76
CA ILE A 54 -5.08 4.84 -11.21
C ILE A 54 -4.41 6.09 -11.81
N GLU A 55 -3.08 6.08 -11.96
CA GLU A 55 -2.30 7.20 -12.51
C GLU A 55 -2.77 7.62 -13.91
N LYS A 56 -3.25 6.66 -14.73
CA LYS A 56 -3.84 6.92 -16.07
C LYS A 56 -5.09 7.80 -16.05
N ASN A 57 -5.66 8.10 -14.88
CA ASN A 57 -6.82 8.97 -14.71
C ASN A 57 -6.42 10.39 -14.27
N ASP A 58 -5.22 10.85 -14.70
CA ASP A 58 -4.64 12.17 -14.41
C ASP A 58 -4.53 12.47 -12.91
N LYS A 59 -4.08 11.47 -12.13
CA LYS A 59 -3.88 11.56 -10.68
C LYS A 59 -2.40 11.58 -10.33
N ASN A 60 -2.03 12.30 -9.28
CA ASN A 60 -0.69 12.21 -8.70
C ASN A 60 -0.65 11.01 -7.75
N VAL A 61 -0.13 9.89 -8.23
CA VAL A 61 -0.11 8.63 -7.47
C VAL A 61 1.27 8.38 -6.88
N LYS A 62 1.32 8.04 -5.60
CA LYS A 62 2.49 7.49 -4.92
C LYS A 62 2.26 6.04 -4.58
N PHE A 63 3.32 5.24 -4.67
CA PHE A 63 3.30 3.84 -4.31
C PHE A 63 4.24 3.59 -3.13
N HIS A 64 3.72 2.99 -2.07
CA HIS A 64 4.50 2.51 -0.93
C HIS A 64 4.23 1.02 -0.71
N ALA A 65 5.12 0.35 0.00
CA ALA A 65 4.83 -0.95 0.60
C ALA A 65 5.48 -1.05 1.98
N THR A 66 4.85 -1.79 2.90
CA THR A 66 5.54 -2.14 4.15
C THR A 66 6.75 -3.03 3.84
N THR A 67 7.86 -2.85 4.56
CA THR A 67 9.10 -3.60 4.34
C THR A 67 9.64 -4.16 5.65
N ARG A 68 10.40 -5.25 5.58
CA ARG A 68 11.11 -5.82 6.73
C ARG A 68 12.45 -5.15 6.99
N SER A 69 12.89 -4.26 6.10
CA SER A 69 14.19 -3.59 6.20
C SER A 69 14.14 -2.46 7.22
N PRO A 70 14.91 -2.52 8.32
CA PRO A 70 14.95 -1.49 9.36
C PRO A 70 15.94 -0.38 8.97
N ILE A 71 15.62 0.36 7.91
CA ILE A 71 16.46 1.45 7.41
C ILE A 71 16.46 2.57 8.47
N GLN A 72 17.66 3.11 8.73
CA GLN A 72 17.83 4.25 9.62
C GLN A 72 17.19 5.49 8.99
N VAL A 73 16.62 6.38 9.80
CA VAL A 73 16.15 7.70 9.33
C VAL A 73 17.08 8.80 9.80
N SER A 74 17.12 9.89 9.04
CA SER A 74 17.91 11.08 9.34
C SER A 74 17.11 12.34 9.05
N ASN A 75 17.34 13.39 9.85
CA ASN A 75 16.78 14.72 9.58
C ASN A 75 17.67 15.55 8.62
N THR A 76 18.78 14.99 8.14
CA THR A 76 19.63 15.66 7.15
C THR A 76 18.95 15.67 5.79
N SER A 77 18.95 16.82 5.13
CA SER A 77 18.19 17.04 3.88
C SER A 77 18.67 16.20 2.68
N ASP A 78 19.90 15.71 2.73
CA ASP A 78 20.53 14.88 1.70
C ASP A 78 20.23 13.38 1.87
N TYR A 79 19.67 12.98 3.01
CA TYR A 79 19.32 11.60 3.28
C TYR A 79 17.90 11.28 2.74
N PRO A 80 17.65 10.10 2.16
CA PRO A 80 16.39 9.86 1.44
C PRO A 80 15.18 9.57 2.34
N LEU A 81 15.38 9.17 3.61
CA LEU A 81 14.29 8.75 4.51
C LEU A 81 14.35 9.49 5.85
N HIS A 82 13.28 10.19 6.19
CA HIS A 82 13.26 11.14 7.31
C HIS A 82 12.35 10.69 8.44
N THR A 83 11.26 9.99 8.14
CA THR A 83 10.35 9.43 9.13
C THR A 83 10.17 7.92 8.93
N ARG A 84 9.96 7.20 10.04
CA ARG A 84 9.72 5.76 10.07
C ARG A 84 8.57 5.46 11.00
N TYR A 85 7.71 4.54 10.57
CA TYR A 85 6.63 3.97 11.36
C TYR A 85 6.86 2.47 11.47
N GLU A 86 6.84 1.96 12.70
CA GLU A 86 6.98 0.53 12.99
C GLU A 86 5.59 -0.07 13.11
N ILE A 87 5.34 -1.11 12.33
CA ILE A 87 4.04 -1.75 12.17
C ILE A 87 4.23 -3.25 12.33
N SER A 88 3.49 -3.88 13.22
CA SER A 88 3.39 -5.34 13.32
C SER A 88 3.02 -5.90 11.94
N SER A 89 3.71 -6.93 11.48
CA SER A 89 3.49 -7.42 10.12
C SER A 89 2.07 -7.96 9.98
N LEU A 90 1.49 -7.83 8.79
CA LEU A 90 0.11 -8.29 8.55
C LEU A 90 0.04 -9.82 8.35
N TYR A 91 1.20 -10.49 8.28
CA TYR A 91 1.31 -11.92 7.96
C TYR A 91 1.88 -12.76 9.11
N ASP A 92 2.58 -12.13 10.04
CA ASP A 92 3.34 -12.75 11.14
C ASP A 92 3.43 -11.77 12.32
N GLU A 93 2.83 -12.14 13.45
CA GLU A 93 2.68 -11.26 14.63
C GLU A 93 4.00 -11.01 15.36
N ASN A 94 4.99 -11.88 15.18
CA ASN A 94 6.30 -11.75 15.81
C ASN A 94 7.27 -10.91 14.98
N ARG A 95 6.78 -10.31 13.89
CA ARG A 95 7.59 -9.57 12.93
C ARG A 95 7.20 -8.11 12.92
N ILE A 96 8.20 -7.25 12.99
CA ILE A 96 8.04 -5.82 12.75
C ILE A 96 8.35 -5.51 11.28
N THR A 97 7.50 -4.67 10.70
CA THR A 97 7.68 -4.06 9.39
C THR A 97 7.71 -2.55 9.52
N TYR A 98 8.14 -1.90 8.46
CA TYR A 98 8.39 -0.47 8.44
C TYR A 98 7.72 0.16 7.23
N ILE A 99 7.23 1.38 7.42
CA ILE A 99 6.87 2.28 6.33
C ILE A 99 7.52 3.64 6.61
N TYR A 100 7.90 4.34 5.55
CA TYR A 100 8.70 5.56 5.63
C TYR A 100 8.02 6.72 4.94
N ASP A 101 8.36 7.94 5.37
CA ASP A 101 8.01 9.21 4.73
C ASP A 101 6.53 9.31 4.31
N LEU A 102 5.64 8.85 5.19
CA LEU A 102 4.21 9.05 5.02
C LEU A 102 3.89 10.54 5.01
N LYS A 103 2.94 10.91 4.15
CA LYS A 103 2.48 12.28 3.93
C LYS A 103 0.95 12.29 3.97
N LYS A 104 0.39 13.49 3.87
CA LYS A 104 -1.04 13.67 3.61
C LYS A 104 -1.35 13.38 2.14
N TYR A 105 -2.45 12.68 1.91
CA TYR A 105 -3.04 12.39 0.61
C TYR A 105 -4.56 12.65 0.66
N ASP A 106 -5.18 12.86 -0.50
CA ASP A 106 -6.65 12.98 -0.61
C ASP A 106 -7.34 11.61 -0.47
N MET A 107 -6.62 10.53 -0.79
CA MET A 107 -7.08 9.16 -0.67
C MET A 107 -5.89 8.21 -0.46
N VAL A 108 -6.04 7.26 0.46
CA VAL A 108 -5.09 6.15 0.66
C VAL A 108 -5.80 4.83 0.36
N ILE A 109 -5.19 4.00 -0.49
CA ILE A 109 -5.70 2.69 -0.89
C ILE A 109 -4.70 1.63 -0.44
N ILE A 110 -5.03 0.87 0.60
CA ILE A 110 -4.22 -0.24 1.08
C ILE A 110 -4.67 -1.51 0.34
N ILE A 111 -3.72 -2.25 -0.24
CA ILE A 111 -3.98 -3.47 -1.01
C ILE A 111 -3.16 -4.62 -0.42
N THR A 112 -3.82 -5.69 0.00
CA THR A 112 -3.19 -6.81 0.71
C THR A 112 -3.89 -8.14 0.44
N ASP A 113 -3.18 -9.27 0.49
CA ASP A 113 -3.76 -10.62 0.53
C ASP A 113 -3.75 -11.25 1.94
N SER A 114 -3.28 -10.49 2.95
CA SER A 114 -3.19 -10.99 4.32
C SER A 114 -4.58 -11.36 4.86
N LYS A 115 -4.67 -12.52 5.54
CA LYS A 115 -5.95 -13.12 5.93
C LYS A 115 -6.58 -12.52 7.18
N ASN A 116 -5.79 -11.94 8.10
CA ASN A 116 -6.21 -11.05 9.19
C ASN A 116 -5.16 -11.04 10.31
N GLN A 117 -4.71 -9.85 10.68
CA GLN A 117 -4.27 -9.52 12.05
C GLN A 117 -4.87 -8.14 12.39
N LYS A 118 -5.95 -8.11 13.18
CA LYS A 118 -6.70 -6.87 13.47
C LYS A 118 -5.81 -5.74 14.01
N ASN A 119 -4.80 -6.08 14.81
CA ASN A 119 -3.89 -5.12 15.42
C ASN A 119 -2.97 -4.49 14.37
N SER A 120 -2.35 -5.29 13.50
CA SER A 120 -1.47 -4.82 12.42
C SER A 120 -2.15 -3.85 11.44
N TYR A 121 -3.42 -4.12 11.09
CA TYR A 121 -4.22 -3.17 10.30
C TYR A 121 -4.46 -1.86 11.05
N THR A 122 -4.74 -1.92 12.35
CA THR A 122 -4.99 -0.75 13.18
C THR A 122 -3.73 0.11 13.30
N GLU A 123 -2.56 -0.50 13.52
CA GLU A 123 -1.28 0.20 13.55
C GLU A 123 -0.98 0.91 12.23
N LEU A 124 -1.18 0.22 11.10
CA LEU A 124 -0.97 0.80 9.77
C LEU A 124 -1.89 1.99 9.50
N VAL A 125 -3.18 1.86 9.84
CA VAL A 125 -4.16 2.94 9.70
C VAL A 125 -3.83 4.10 10.64
N ASN A 126 -3.42 3.84 11.88
CA ASN A 126 -3.02 4.88 12.82
C ASN A 126 -1.79 5.67 12.34
N ALA A 127 -0.81 5.01 11.73
CA ALA A 127 0.33 5.69 11.11
C ALA A 127 -0.11 6.65 10.00
N LEU A 128 -1.06 6.26 9.15
CA LEU A 128 -1.63 7.11 8.11
C LEU A 128 -2.44 8.28 8.69
N ILE A 129 -3.28 8.02 9.71
CA ILE A 129 -4.06 9.06 10.41
C ILE A 129 -3.14 10.07 11.09
N SER A 130 -2.00 9.64 11.64
CA SER A 130 -1.00 10.56 12.24
C SER A 130 -0.42 11.55 11.21
N CYS A 131 -0.52 11.23 9.92
CA CYS A 131 -0.15 12.09 8.80
C CYS A 131 -1.34 12.86 8.21
N THR A 132 -2.45 12.97 8.95
CA THR A 132 -3.69 13.66 8.56
C THR A 132 -4.43 13.05 7.36
N ASN A 133 -4.26 11.76 7.10
CA ASN A 133 -5.07 11.03 6.14
C ASN A 133 -6.40 10.60 6.80
N ASP A 134 -7.52 11.00 6.21
CA ASP A 134 -8.88 10.75 6.71
C ASP A 134 -9.71 9.86 5.76
N ASN A 135 -9.31 9.75 4.50
CA ASN A 135 -9.92 8.90 3.49
C ASN A 135 -9.05 7.67 3.18
N ILE A 136 -9.21 6.62 3.98
CA ILE A 136 -8.41 5.38 3.90
C ILE A 136 -9.32 4.21 3.53
N ILE A 137 -9.01 3.51 2.44
CA ILE A 137 -9.76 2.37 1.93
C ILE A 137 -8.84 1.14 1.93
N ILE A 138 -9.34 0.00 2.40
CA ILE A 138 -8.58 -1.26 2.44
C ILE A 138 -9.24 -2.27 1.50
N PHE A 139 -8.48 -2.74 0.52
CA PHE A 139 -8.86 -3.83 -0.38
C PHE A 139 -8.06 -5.09 -0.04
N ARG A 140 -8.79 -6.12 0.37
CA ARG A 140 -8.21 -7.45 0.61
C ARG A 140 -8.43 -8.35 -0.60
N TRP A 141 -7.36 -8.78 -1.25
CA TRP A 141 -7.43 -9.68 -2.41
C TRP A 141 -7.47 -11.14 -1.94
N CYS A 142 -8.67 -11.75 -1.94
CA CYS A 142 -8.91 -13.17 -1.63
C CYS A 142 -9.02 -14.04 -2.88
#